data_AF-A0A2N2R019-F1
#
_entry.id   AF-A0A2N2R019-F1
#
_cell.length_a   1.000
_cell.length_b   1.000
_cell.length_c   1.000
_cell.angle_alpha   90.00
_cell.angle_beta   90.00
_cell.angle_gamma   90.00
#
_symmetry.space_group_name_H-M   'P 1'
#
loop_
_entity.id
_entity.type
_entity.pdbx_description
1 polymer ?
#
loop_
_entity_poly.entity_id
_entity_poly.type
_entity_poly.pdbx_seq_one_letter_code
_entity_poly.pdbx_strand_id
1 'polypeptide(L)'
;MMRRYYEFAVVVVIISVLALVLLKALGRTGNEMEEANVQSEVSAIRIGLMEVVAHRETFGGSLPKSDNPLDWVASRPANYVGEVDGVPDSEAVWYFDRSARELIYRFRDGHRARFRLSRDSNVESPRAVVAGVGLLRLEDQRE
;
A
#
# COMPACT_ATOMS: atom_id res chain seq x y z
N MET A 1 -21.67 -14.43 -51.91
CA MET A 1 -20.36 -13.99 -51.37
C MET A 1 -20.49 -13.00 -50.20
N MET A 2 -21.49 -12.09 -50.17
CA MET A 2 -21.72 -11.13 -49.07
C MET A 2 -21.97 -11.73 -47.67
N ARG A 3 -22.70 -12.84 -47.55
CA ARG A 3 -23.09 -13.44 -46.25
C ARG A 3 -21.90 -13.79 -45.34
N ARG A 4 -20.78 -14.22 -45.95
CA ARG A 4 -19.56 -14.63 -45.26
C ARG A 4 -18.81 -13.45 -44.63
N TYR A 5 -18.93 -12.25 -45.21
CA TYR A 5 -18.34 -11.03 -44.64
C TYR A 5 -19.12 -10.54 -43.42
N TYR A 6 -20.45 -10.69 -43.41
CA TYR A 6 -21.26 -10.35 -42.24
C TYR A 6 -21.02 -11.30 -41.07
N GLU A 7 -20.93 -12.61 -41.32
CA GLU A 7 -20.58 -13.60 -40.29
C GLU A 7 -19.19 -13.32 -39.69
N PHE A 8 -18.21 -13.01 -40.54
CA PHE A 8 -16.88 -12.63 -40.09
C PHE A 8 -16.88 -11.32 -39.28
N ALA A 9 -17.60 -10.30 -39.74
CA ALA A 9 -17.72 -9.02 -39.03
C ALA A 9 -18.37 -9.20 -37.64
N VAL A 10 -19.43 -10.01 -37.55
CA VAL A 10 -20.10 -10.31 -36.27
C VAL A 10 -19.15 -11.04 -35.32
N VAL A 11 -18.39 -12.03 -35.80
CA VAL A 11 -17.40 -12.73 -34.98
C VAL A 11 -16.30 -11.78 -34.51
N VAL A 12 -15.79 -10.90 -35.38
CA VAL A 12 -14.79 -9.90 -35.00
C VAL A 12 -15.34 -8.95 -33.93
N VAL A 13 -16.58 -8.49 -34.06
CA VAL A 13 -17.22 -7.62 -33.06
C VAL A 13 -17.36 -8.36 -31.72
N ILE A 14 -17.84 -9.60 -31.73
CA ILE A 14 -17.99 -10.41 -30.51
C ILE A 14 -16.63 -10.62 -29.84
N ILE A 15 -15.59 -11.02 -30.59
CA ILE A 15 -14.24 -11.21 -30.06
C ILE A 15 -13.70 -9.89 -29.50
N SER A 16 -13.91 -8.76 -30.17
CA SER A 16 -13.45 -7.45 -29.70
C SER A 16 -14.11 -7.06 -28.38
N VAL A 17 -15.42 -7.29 -28.24
CA VAL A 17 -16.14 -7.02 -26.99
C VAL A 17 -15.64 -7.93 -25.87
N LEU A 18 -15.46 -9.23 -26.14
CA LEU A 18 -14.92 -10.18 -25.15
C LEU A 18 -13.50 -9.82 -24.72
N ALA A 19 -12.64 -9.38 -25.65
CA ALA A 19 -11.29 -8.93 -25.35
C ALA A 19 -11.28 -7.71 -24.42
N LEU A 20 -12.15 -6.72 -24.67
CA LEU A 20 -12.28 -5.54 -23.80
C LEU A 20 -12.76 -5.91 -22.39
N VAL A 21 -13.73 -6.83 -22.28
CA VAL A 21 -14.21 -7.33 -20.98
C VAL A 21 -13.09 -8.06 -20.23
N LEU A 22 -12.32 -8.90 -20.93
CA LEU A 22 -11.19 -9.62 -20.34
C LEU A 22 -10.10 -8.66 -19.84
N LEU A 23 -9.71 -7.67 -20.65
CA LEU A 23 -8.73 -6.65 -20.26
C LEU A 23 -9.19 -5.89 -19.01
N LYS A 24 -10.48 -5.54 -18.92
CA LYS A 24 -11.04 -4.87 -17.75
C LYS A 24 -11.02 -5.77 -16.50
N ALA A 25 -11.29 -7.07 -16.66
CA ALA A 25 -11.22 -8.04 -15.57
C ALA A 25 -9.79 -8.22 -15.06
N LEU A 26 -8.81 -8.37 -15.97
CA LEU A 26 -7.40 -8.48 -15.61
C LEU A 26 -6.89 -7.23 -14.88
N GLY A 27 -7.28 -6.04 -15.34
CA GLY A 27 -6.91 -4.79 -14.67
C GLY A 27 -7.43 -4.72 -13.23
N ARG A 28 -8.67 -5.18 -12.98
CA ARG A 28 -9.23 -5.26 -11.63
C ARG A 28 -8.48 -6.28 -10.76
N THR A 29 -8.17 -7.46 -11.30
CA THR A 29 -7.39 -8.47 -10.57
C THR A 29 -5.99 -7.95 -10.21
N GLY A 30 -5.33 -7.21 -11.11
CA GLY A 30 -4.04 -6.59 -10.82
C GLY A 30 -4.11 -5.65 -9.61
N ASN A 31 -5.12 -4.79 -9.55
CA ASN A 31 -5.30 -3.85 -8.44
C ASN A 31 -5.60 -4.55 -7.10
N GLU A 32 -6.44 -5.58 -7.13
CA GLU A 32 -6.75 -6.40 -5.94
C GLU A 32 -5.51 -7.14 -5.42
N MET A 33 -4.63 -7.62 -6.31
CA MET A 33 -3.37 -8.24 -5.94
C MET A 33 -2.38 -7.22 -5.34
N GLU A 34 -2.31 -6.01 -5.90
CA GLU A 34 -1.45 -4.95 -5.38
C GLU A 34 -1.89 -4.51 -3.98
N GLU A 35 -3.19 -4.30 -3.75
CA GLU A 35 -3.76 -4.01 -2.43
C GLU A 35 -3.48 -5.15 -1.42
N ALA A 36 -3.60 -6.41 -1.85
CA ALA A 36 -3.28 -7.55 -1.00
C ALA A 36 -1.80 -7.58 -0.60
N ASN A 37 -0.89 -7.23 -1.52
CA ASN A 37 0.54 -7.11 -1.22
C ASN A 37 0.82 -5.98 -0.23
N VAL A 38 0.25 -4.79 -0.46
CA VAL A 38 0.36 -3.64 0.45
C VAL A 38 -0.14 -4.00 1.84
N GLN A 39 -1.27 -4.70 1.95
CA GLN A 39 -1.83 -5.13 3.23
C GLN A 39 -0.92 -6.14 3.96
N SER A 40 -0.26 -7.03 3.20
CA SER A 40 0.71 -7.99 3.74
C SER A 40 1.94 -7.26 4.31
N GLU A 41 2.51 -6.33 3.55
CA GLU A 41 3.66 -5.52 3.95
C GLU A 41 3.33 -4.64 5.17
N VAL A 42 2.16 -4.01 5.19
CA VAL A 42 1.64 -3.26 6.34
C VAL A 42 1.52 -4.15 7.58
N SER A 43 1.06 -5.39 7.43
CA SER A 43 0.96 -6.34 8.53
C SER A 43 2.33 -6.71 9.08
N ALA A 44 3.31 -6.94 8.20
CA ALA A 44 4.70 -7.18 8.59
C ALA A 44 5.30 -5.97 9.35
N ILE A 45 5.05 -4.74 8.89
CA ILE A 45 5.48 -3.52 9.57
C ILE A 45 4.86 -3.42 10.97
N ARG A 46 3.55 -3.68 11.09
CA ARG A 46 2.85 -3.69 12.39
C ARG A 46 3.47 -4.69 13.36
N ILE A 47 3.77 -5.91 12.89
CA ILE A 47 4.41 -6.94 13.70
C ILE A 47 5.79 -6.46 14.17
N GLY A 48 6.62 -5.89 13.29
CA GLY A 48 7.92 -5.36 13.67
C GLY A 48 7.83 -4.21 14.68
N LEU A 49 6.83 -3.33 14.55
CA LEU A 49 6.57 -2.29 15.56
C LEU A 49 6.18 -2.89 16.92
N MET A 50 5.32 -3.91 16.93
CA MET A 50 4.94 -4.61 18.16
C MET A 50 6.14 -5.31 18.81
N GLU A 51 7.05 -5.88 18.02
CA GLU A 51 8.27 -6.50 18.52
C GLU A 51 9.18 -5.49 19.22
N VAL A 52 9.41 -4.32 18.63
CA VAL A 52 10.21 -3.25 19.26
C VAL A 52 9.58 -2.78 20.57
N VAL A 53 8.26 -2.62 20.59
CA VAL A 53 7.51 -2.23 21.79
C VAL A 53 7.60 -3.31 22.86
N ALA A 54 7.36 -4.57 22.52
CA ALA A 54 7.43 -5.69 23.46
C ALA A 54 8.85 -5.89 24.01
N HIS A 55 9.87 -5.72 23.17
CA HIS A 55 11.26 -5.77 23.58
C HIS A 55 11.56 -4.68 24.62
N ARG A 56 11.08 -3.45 24.40
CA ARG A 56 11.20 -2.37 25.39
C ARG A 56 10.52 -2.70 26.70
N GLU A 57 9.28 -3.21 26.67
CA GLU A 57 8.55 -3.55 27.91
C GLU A 57 9.21 -4.69 28.68
N THR A 58 9.87 -5.63 27.97
CA THR A 58 10.50 -6.81 28.59
C THR A 58 11.91 -6.53 29.09
N PHE A 59 12.73 -5.82 28.31
CA PHE A 59 14.17 -5.63 28.57
C PHE A 59 14.53 -4.21 28.99
N GLY A 60 13.58 -3.27 28.95
CA GLY A 60 13.83 -1.84 29.09
C GLY A 60 14.45 -1.23 27.83
N GLY A 61 14.61 0.09 27.82
CA GLY A 61 15.22 0.84 26.70
C GLY A 61 14.38 2.01 26.18
N SER A 62 14.91 2.73 25.20
CA SER A 62 14.22 3.84 24.54
C SER A 62 13.69 3.41 23.18
N LEU A 63 12.45 3.80 22.85
CA LEU A 63 11.94 3.66 21.49
C LEU A 63 12.79 4.49 20.50
N PRO A 64 12.90 4.07 19.23
CA PRO A 64 13.54 4.87 18.21
C PRO A 64 12.89 6.26 18.11
N LYS A 65 13.70 7.30 17.86
CA LYS A 65 13.21 8.68 17.73
C LYS A 65 12.62 8.99 16.35
N SER A 66 12.94 8.17 15.35
CA SER A 66 12.53 8.41 13.95
C SER A 66 11.02 8.31 13.77
N ASP A 67 10.41 9.30 13.12
CA ASP A 67 8.98 9.28 12.77
C ASP A 67 8.67 8.28 11.64
N ASN A 68 9.71 7.79 10.96
CA ASN A 68 9.58 6.79 9.93
C ASN A 68 9.43 5.38 10.54
N PRO A 69 8.27 4.70 10.36
CA PRO A 69 8.07 3.35 10.89
C PRO A 69 9.05 2.32 10.30
N LEU A 70 9.59 2.57 9.10
CA LEU A 70 10.56 1.68 8.45
C LEU A 70 11.96 1.73 9.07
N ASP A 71 12.23 2.70 9.94
CA ASP A 71 13.45 2.74 10.75
C ASP A 71 13.33 1.93 12.05
N TRP A 72 12.11 1.54 12.43
CA TRP A 72 11.86 0.76 13.64
C TRP A 72 11.94 -0.73 13.35
N VAL A 73 11.58 -1.13 12.13
CA VAL A 73 11.50 -2.54 11.72
C VAL A 73 12.81 -3.01 11.07
N ALA A 74 13.15 -4.28 11.27
CA ALA A 74 14.38 -4.87 10.73
C ALA A 74 14.36 -5.05 9.21
N SER A 75 13.18 -5.29 8.61
CA SER A 75 13.01 -5.52 7.18
C SER A 75 12.18 -4.44 6.54
N ARG A 76 12.72 -3.80 5.50
CA ARG A 76 12.02 -2.81 4.69
C ARG A 76 11.41 -3.47 3.44
N PRO A 77 10.28 -2.96 2.91
CA PRO A 77 9.78 -3.38 1.61
C PRO A 77 10.84 -3.20 0.52
N ALA A 78 10.88 -4.13 -0.46
CA ALA A 78 11.91 -4.14 -1.50
C ALA A 78 11.85 -2.92 -2.44
N ASN A 79 10.66 -2.37 -2.61
CA ASN A 79 10.32 -1.20 -3.42
C ASN A 79 10.25 0.10 -2.58
N TYR A 80 10.91 0.13 -1.42
CA TYR A 80 11.06 1.35 -0.64
C TYR A 80 12.13 2.27 -1.23
N VAL A 81 11.74 3.44 -1.73
CA VAL A 81 12.64 4.41 -2.38
C VAL A 81 13.31 5.37 -1.38
N GLY A 82 12.88 5.36 -0.12
CA GLY A 82 13.44 6.22 0.93
C GLY A 82 12.53 7.36 1.35
N GLU A 83 13.13 8.33 2.03
CA GLU A 83 12.47 9.55 2.50
C GLU A 83 12.56 10.65 1.43
N VAL A 84 11.41 11.21 1.06
CA VAL A 84 11.30 12.21 -0.01
C VAL A 84 10.48 13.41 0.44
N ASP A 85 10.74 14.56 -0.17
CA ASP A 85 9.92 15.77 -0.03
C ASP A 85 9.02 15.88 -1.26
N GLY A 86 7.83 15.27 -1.19
CA GLY A 86 6.88 15.23 -2.30
C GLY A 86 6.71 13.82 -2.87
N VAL A 87 6.21 13.77 -4.11
CA VAL A 87 5.75 12.52 -4.73
C VAL A 87 6.84 12.00 -5.66
N PRO A 88 7.32 10.76 -5.47
CA PRO A 88 8.30 10.17 -6.38
C PRO A 88 7.64 9.87 -7.73
N ASP A 89 8.36 10.04 -8.85
CA ASP A 89 7.88 9.72 -10.20
C ASP A 89 7.61 8.21 -10.40
N SER A 90 8.24 7.36 -9.60
CA SER A 90 8.07 5.90 -9.66
C SER A 90 6.69 5.45 -9.18
N GLU A 91 6.17 4.38 -9.77
CA GLU A 91 4.90 3.72 -9.43
C GLU A 91 5.14 2.40 -8.70
N ALA A 92 4.15 1.90 -7.95
CA ALA A 92 4.24 0.70 -7.13
C ALA A 92 5.39 0.77 -6.10
N VAL A 93 5.59 1.93 -5.49
CA VAL A 93 6.70 2.19 -4.57
C VAL A 93 6.23 2.65 -3.19
N TRP A 94 7.00 2.27 -2.17
CA TRP A 94 6.90 2.83 -0.83
C TRP A 94 7.84 4.02 -0.70
N TYR A 95 7.37 5.09 -0.08
CA TYR A 95 8.21 6.22 0.29
C TYR A 95 7.71 6.83 1.59
N PHE A 96 8.59 7.53 2.29
CA PHE A 96 8.22 8.30 3.47
C PHE A 96 8.21 9.79 3.12
N ASP A 97 7.05 10.42 3.21
CA ASP A 97 6.89 11.86 3.04
C ASP A 97 7.34 12.56 4.33
N ARG A 98 8.46 13.29 4.25
CA ARG A 98 9.02 14.01 5.41
C ARG A 98 8.19 15.22 5.82
N SER A 99 7.47 15.84 4.88
CA SER A 99 6.63 17.01 5.14
C SER A 99 5.38 16.60 5.91
N ALA A 100 4.72 15.52 5.49
CA ALA A 100 3.52 15.00 6.15
C ALA A 100 3.84 14.04 7.32
N ARG A 101 5.07 13.53 7.41
CA ARG A 101 5.51 12.46 8.32
C ARG A 101 4.67 11.20 8.19
N GLU A 102 4.51 10.77 6.94
CA GLU A 102 3.66 9.65 6.56
C GLU A 102 4.42 8.66 5.71
N LEU A 103 4.18 7.37 5.95
CA LEU A 103 4.58 6.30 5.07
C LEU A 103 3.49 6.14 4.00
N ILE A 104 3.86 6.25 2.72
CA ILE A 104 2.93 6.25 1.61
C ILE A 104 3.32 5.15 0.63
N TYR A 105 2.32 4.40 0.16
CA TYR A 105 2.44 3.56 -1.02
C TYR A 105 1.75 4.23 -2.19
N ARG A 106 2.47 4.38 -3.31
CA ARG A 106 1.90 4.88 -4.57
C ARG A 106 1.58 3.70 -5.47
N PHE A 107 0.30 3.51 -5.77
CA PHE A 107 -0.16 2.48 -6.68
C PHE A 107 0.10 2.86 -8.14
N ARG A 108 0.04 1.85 -9.01
CA ARG A 108 0.26 2.01 -10.46
C ARG A 108 -0.81 2.82 -11.19
N ASP A 109 -1.99 2.95 -10.62
CA ASP A 109 -3.08 3.75 -11.19
C ASP A 109 -3.12 5.20 -10.65
N GLY A 110 -2.16 5.57 -9.78
CA GLY A 110 -2.05 6.89 -9.17
C GLY A 110 -2.72 7.06 -7.81
N HIS A 111 -3.47 6.08 -7.29
CA HIS A 111 -3.99 6.19 -5.91
C HIS A 111 -2.88 5.98 -4.87
N ARG A 112 -3.12 6.46 -3.65
CA ARG A 112 -2.11 6.50 -2.59
C ARG A 112 -2.67 6.03 -1.26
N ALA A 113 -2.18 4.88 -0.80
CA ALA A 113 -2.41 4.44 0.57
C ALA A 113 -1.43 5.14 1.51
N ARG A 114 -1.98 5.86 2.48
CA ARG A 114 -1.21 6.69 3.42
C ARG A 114 -1.29 6.09 4.81
N PHE A 115 -0.16 6.07 5.50
CA PHE A 115 -0.01 5.49 6.82
C PHE A 115 0.77 6.43 7.72
N ARG A 116 0.31 6.59 8.96
CA ARG A 116 1.01 7.40 9.96
C ARG A 116 1.39 6.55 11.16
N LEU A 117 2.63 6.71 11.62
CA LEU A 117 3.05 6.17 12.91
C LEU A 117 2.38 6.98 14.02
N SER A 118 1.47 6.36 14.76
CA SER A 118 0.96 6.91 16.01
C SER A 118 1.83 6.43 17.16
N ARG A 119 2.18 7.34 18.07
CA ARG A 119 2.84 7.04 19.35
C ARG A 119 1.96 7.41 20.55
N ASP A 120 0.70 7.76 20.28
CA ASP A 120 -0.23 8.18 21.30
C ASP A 120 -1.10 7.01 21.76
N SER A 121 -1.17 6.80 23.08
CA SER A 121 -2.04 5.80 23.72
C SER A 121 -3.53 6.14 23.59
N ASN A 122 -3.87 7.33 23.09
CA ASN A 122 -5.25 7.84 23.03
C ASN A 122 -5.95 7.66 21.66
N VAL A 123 -5.50 6.73 20.81
CA VAL A 123 -6.18 6.47 19.53
C VAL A 123 -7.34 5.49 19.76
N GLU A 124 -8.56 5.95 19.47
CA GLU A 124 -9.86 5.26 19.62
C GLU A 124 -10.03 3.98 18.75
N SER A 125 -8.96 3.47 18.15
CA SER A 125 -8.94 2.26 17.32
C SER A 125 -8.18 1.11 18.00
N PRO A 126 -8.84 0.34 18.89
CA PRO A 126 -8.21 -0.69 19.73
C PRO A 126 -7.62 -1.90 18.97
N ARG A 127 -7.86 -2.03 17.65
CA ARG A 127 -7.33 -3.15 16.84
C ARG A 127 -5.92 -2.91 16.28
N ALA A 128 -5.39 -1.69 16.38
CA ALA A 128 -4.21 -1.26 15.63
C ALA A 128 -3.04 -0.73 16.47
N VAL A 129 -3.19 -0.64 17.80
CA VAL A 129 -2.26 0.05 18.70
C VAL A 129 -1.89 -0.87 19.85
N VAL A 130 -0.60 -1.12 20.05
CA VAL A 130 -0.07 -1.87 21.20
C VAL A 130 0.84 -0.92 21.98
N ALA A 131 0.54 -0.71 23.26
CA ALA A 131 1.22 0.23 24.16
C ALA A 131 1.38 1.67 23.57
N GLY A 132 0.36 2.17 22.88
CA GLY A 132 0.34 3.51 22.29
C GLY A 132 1.09 3.66 20.96
N VAL A 133 1.81 2.63 20.50
CA VAL A 133 2.45 2.64 19.19
C VAL A 133 1.61 1.83 18.20
N GLY A 134 1.34 2.41 17.03
CA GLY A 134 0.58 1.75 15.98
C GLY A 134 0.74 2.42 14.63
N LEU A 135 0.45 1.67 13.57
CA LEU A 135 0.37 2.21 12.22
C LEU A 135 -1.11 2.51 11.90
N LEU A 136 -1.45 3.77 11.66
CA LEU A 136 -2.81 4.18 11.31
C LEU A 136 -2.91 4.36 9.80
N ARG A 137 -3.90 3.70 9.17
CA ARG A 137 -4.24 3.98 7.76
C ARG A 137 -5.06 5.25 7.73
N LEU A 138 -4.62 6.23 6.95
CA LEU A 138 -5.35 7.46 6.68
C LEU A 138 -6.30 7.25 5.49
N GLU A 139 -7.19 8.20 5.25
CA GLU A 139 -8.03 8.18 4.05
C GLU A 139 -7.16 8.15 2.79
N ASP A 140 -7.55 7.26 1.87
CA ASP A 140 -6.86 7.10 0.60
C ASP A 140 -7.02 8.36 -0.25
N GLN A 141 -5.92 8.83 -0.84
CA GLN A 141 -5.94 10.00 -1.70
C GLN A 141 -5.81 9.55 -3.16
N ARG A 142 -6.80 9.92 -3.98
CA ARG A 142 -6.72 9.80 -5.44
C ARG A 142 -6.20 11.10 -6.04
N GLU A 143 -5.25 11.00 -6.96
CA GLU A 143 -4.82 12.09 -7.83
C GLU A 143 -5.86 12.41 -8.92
#